data_AF-A0A3C0G5Q7-F1
#
_entry.id   AF-A0A3C0G5Q7-F1
#
_cell.length_a   1.000
_cell.length_b   1.000
_cell.length_c   1.000
_cell.angle_alpha   90.00
_cell.angle_beta   90.00
_cell.angle_gamma   90.00
#
_symmetry.space_group_name_H-M   'P 1'
#
loop_
_entity.id
_entity.type
_entity.pdbx_description
1 polymer ?
#
loop_
_entity_poly.entity_id
_entity_poly.type
_entity_poly.pdbx_seq_one_letter_code
_entity_poly.pdbx_strand_id
1 'polypeptide(L)' 'MVSDSRVGHSHITVPGPDGRFGFGGHCFPKDLNAMIQFAKRLGVNPTVMMAAWEKNLEVREEI' A
#
# COMPACT_ATOMS: atom_id res chain seq x y z
N MET A 1 12.40 -16.04 3.43
CA MET A 1 13.48 -15.38 2.66
C MET A 1 13.03 -15.36 1.21
N VAL A 2 13.22 -14.25 0.48
CA VAL A 2 12.82 -14.16 -0.93
C VAL A 2 13.96 -14.70 -1.77
N SER A 3 13.64 -15.60 -2.70
CA SER A 3 14.65 -16.23 -3.56
C SER A 3 15.23 -15.25 -4.60
N ASP A 4 14.50 -14.19 -4.96
CA ASP A 4 14.94 -13.15 -5.90
C ASP A 4 15.46 -11.91 -5.15
N SER A 5 16.75 -11.62 -5.28
CA SER A 5 17.39 -10.49 -4.62
C SER A 5 16.90 -9.12 -5.10
N ARG A 6 16.30 -9.03 -6.31
CA ARG A 6 15.78 -7.78 -6.88
C ARG A 6 14.51 -7.30 -6.18
N VAL A 7 13.76 -8.22 -5.58
CA VAL A 7 12.57 -7.91 -4.78
C VAL A 7 12.96 -7.36 -3.41
N GLY A 8 14.10 -7.81 -2.86
CA GLY A 8 14.55 -7.46 -1.53
C GLY A 8 13.83 -8.23 -0.43
N HIS A 9 14.26 -8.00 0.82
CA HIS A 9 13.83 -8.78 1.99
C HIS A 9 12.94 -8.00 2.97
N SER A 10 12.69 -6.71 2.71
CA SER A 10 11.94 -5.84 3.62
C SER A 10 10.51 -5.59 3.09
N HIS A 11 9.58 -5.26 3.99
CA HIS A 11 8.20 -4.83 3.67
C HIS A 11 7.36 -5.82 2.82
N ILE A 12 7.72 -7.10 2.86
CA ILE A 12 7.08 -8.18 2.08
C ILE A 12 6.48 -9.29 2.95
N THR A 13 6.63 -9.18 4.26
CA THR A 13 6.06 -10.16 5.20
C THR A 13 4.55 -9.96 5.28
N VAL A 14 3.81 -11.04 5.09
CA VAL A 14 2.36 -11.09 5.24
C VAL A 14 2.00 -12.29 6.14
N PRO A 15 1.29 -12.10 7.27
CA PRO A 15 0.82 -10.82 7.81
C PRO A 15 1.96 -9.85 8.14
N GLY A 16 1.64 -8.55 8.20
CA GLY A 16 2.63 -7.52 8.52
C GLY A 16 3.21 -7.68 9.94
N PRO A 17 4.19 -6.86 10.33
CA PRO A 17 4.73 -6.86 11.70
C PRO A 17 3.68 -6.61 12.79
N ASP A 18 2.54 -6.00 12.42
CA ASP A 18 1.38 -5.78 13.27
C ASP A 18 0.43 -7.00 13.35
N GLY A 19 0.78 -8.11 12.70
CA GLY A 19 -0.01 -9.35 12.67
C GLY A 19 -1.24 -9.28 11.75
N ARG A 20 -1.40 -8.22 10.96
CA ARG A 20 -2.61 -7.97 10.17
C ARG A 20 -2.35 -8.06 8.67
N PHE A 21 -3.41 -8.32 7.91
CA PHE A 21 -3.39 -8.20 6.45
C PHE A 21 -3.56 -6.74 6.04
N GLY A 22 -3.00 -6.37 4.88
CA GLY A 22 -3.00 -5.00 4.39
C GLY A 22 -2.01 -4.10 5.11
N PHE A 23 -1.56 -3.04 4.43
CA PHE A 23 -0.77 -1.99 5.04
C PHE A 23 -1.62 -1.10 5.95
N GLY A 24 -1.03 -0.67 7.07
CA GLY A 24 -1.67 0.18 8.07
C GLY A 24 -0.72 1.25 8.61
N GLY A 25 -0.95 1.66 9.85
CA GLY A 25 -0.21 2.77 10.48
C GLY A 25 -0.67 4.14 9.97
N HIS A 26 -0.11 5.20 10.54
CA HIS A 26 -0.58 6.57 10.25
C HIS A 26 0.04 7.18 8.98
N CYS A 27 1.27 6.80 8.64
CA CYS A 27 2.02 7.48 7.57
C CYS A 27 1.65 6.98 6.17
N PHE A 28 1.78 5.67 5.92
CA PHE A 28 1.68 5.16 4.55
C PHE A 28 0.27 5.30 3.94
N PRO A 29 -0.84 4.94 4.65
CA PRO A 29 -2.19 5.21 4.15
C PRO A 29 -2.43 6.69 3.85
N LYS A 30 -1.95 7.60 4.70
CA LYS A 30 -2.07 9.05 4.51
C LYS A 30 -1.32 9.50 3.26
N ASP A 31 -0.06 9.13 3.13
CA ASP A 31 0.81 9.60 2.06
C ASP A 31 0.42 9.01 0.70
N LEU A 32 0.00 7.74 0.65
CA LEU A 32 -0.53 7.12 -0.56
C LEU A 32 -1.78 7.85 -1.06
N ASN A 33 -2.75 8.12 -0.18
CA ASN A 33 -3.97 8.84 -0.54
C ASN A 33 -3.67 10.29 -0.96
N ALA A 34 -2.77 10.99 -0.25
CA ALA A 34 -2.35 12.33 -0.65
C ALA A 34 -1.71 12.35 -2.05
N MET A 35 -0.90 11.34 -2.37
CA MET A 35 -0.28 11.20 -3.69
C MET A 35 -1.29 10.91 -4.79
N ILE A 36 -2.28 10.02 -4.53
CA ILE A 36 -3.39 9.75 -5.45
C ILE A 36 -4.15 11.04 -5.78
N GLN A 37 -4.51 11.82 -4.74
CA GLN A 37 -5.24 13.07 -4.93
C GLN A 37 -4.41 14.10 -5.68
N PHE A 38 -3.10 14.18 -5.39
CA PHE A 38 -2.19 15.07 -6.09
C PHE A 38 -2.06 14.72 -7.58
N ALA A 39 -1.88 13.44 -7.91
CA ALA A 39 -1.81 12.97 -9.29
C ALA A 39 -3.09 13.27 -10.07
N LYS A 40 -4.26 13.01 -9.48
CA LYS A 40 -5.57 13.33 -10.09
C LYS A 40 -5.71 14.83 -10.36
N ARG A 41 -5.26 15.69 -9.43
CA ARG A 41 -5.27 17.15 -9.63
C ARG A 41 -4.41 17.60 -10.81
N LEU A 42 -3.35 16.87 -11.14
CA LEU A 42 -2.49 17.12 -12.30
C LEU A 42 -3.01 16.47 -13.59
N GLY A 43 -4.19 15.83 -13.57
CA GLY A 43 -4.72 15.10 -14.73
C GLY A 43 -4.00 13.77 -15.01
N VAL A 44 -3.19 13.28 -14.08
CA VAL A 44 -2.51 11.98 -14.18
C VAL A 44 -3.39 10.92 -13.54
N ASN A 45 -3.51 9.75 -14.18
CA ASN A 45 -4.26 8.62 -13.63
C ASN A 45 -3.33 7.65 -12.86
N PRO A 46 -3.34 7.65 -11.51
CA PRO A 46 -2.44 6.84 -10.69
C PRO A 46 -2.97 5.41 -10.48
N THR A 47 -3.20 4.65 -11.55
CA THR A 47 -3.90 3.36 -11.53
C THR A 47 -3.36 2.37 -10.49
N VAL A 48 -2.04 2.20 -10.41
CA VAL A 48 -1.41 1.26 -9.46
C VAL A 48 -1.65 1.66 -8.01
N MET A 49 -1.56 2.96 -7.69
CA MET A 49 -1.78 3.43 -6.32
C MET A 49 -3.24 3.26 -5.90
N MET A 50 -4.19 3.52 -6.80
CA MET A 50 -5.61 3.32 -6.53
C MET A 50 -5.94 1.83 -6.33
N ALA A 51 -5.45 0.95 -7.20
CA ALA A 51 -5.66 -0.49 -7.06
C ALA A 51 -5.04 -1.04 -5.75
N ALA A 52 -3.85 -0.56 -5.38
CA ALA A 52 -3.23 -0.92 -4.11
C ALA A 52 -4.07 -0.46 -2.90
N TRP A 53 -4.66 0.74 -2.98
CA TRP A 53 -5.57 1.25 -1.95
C TRP A 53 -6.87 0.46 -1.87
N GLU A 54 -7.51 0.18 -3.00
CA GLU A 54 -8.73 -0.64 -3.07
C GLU A 54 -8.50 -2.04 -2.50
N LYS A 55 -7.38 -2.69 -2.88
CA LYS A 55 -7.04 -4.00 -2.31
C LYS A 55 -6.78 -3.93 -0.82
N ASN A 56 -6.18 -2.83 -0.33
CA ASN A 56 -5.97 -2.62 1.09
C ASN A 56 -7.30 -2.54 1.86
N LEU A 57 -8.28 -1.81 1.34
CA LEU A 57 -9.62 -1.72 1.92
C LEU A 57 -10.34 -3.08 1.94
N GLU A 58 -10.07 -3.95 0.97
CA GLU A 58 -10.65 -5.30 0.91
C GLU A 58 -10.08 -6.23 2.00
N VAL A 59 -8.77 -6.16 2.28
CA VAL A 59 -8.08 -7.11 3.17
C VAL A 59 -7.83 -6.58 4.57
N ARG A 60 -7.96 -5.27 4.81
CA ARG A 60 -7.75 -4.64 6.12
C ARG A 60 -9.09 -4.58 6.87
N GLU A 61 -9.23 -5.42 7.89
CA GLU A 61 -10.47 -5.53 8.70
C GLU A 61 -10.77 -4.28 9.54
N GLU A 62 -9.77 -3.43 9.80
CA GLU A 62 -9.92 -2.16 10.51
C GLU A 62 -9.71 -0.99 9.55
N ILE A 63 -10.80 -0.36 9.14
CA ILE A 63 -10.80 0.95 8.44
C ILE A 63 -11.21 2.02 9.45
#